data_AF-A0A2H1KLK5-F1
#
_entry.id   AF-A0A2H1KLK5-F1
#
_cell.length_a   1.000
_cell.length_b   1.000
_cell.length_c   1.000
_cell.angle_alpha   90.00
_cell.angle_beta   90.00
_cell.angle_gamma   90.00
#
_symmetry.space_group_name_H-M   'P 1'
#
loop_
_entity.id
_entity.type
_entity.pdbx_description
1 polymer ?
#
loop_
_entity_poly.entity_id
_entity_poly.type
_entity_poly.pdbx_seq_one_letter_code
_entity_poly.pdbx_strand_id
1 'polypeptide(L)'
;MLLILSEHMPDTFDDFFPRTSTVMDRGDRLRRVPWAALVTFVAVSFGLAWLVSMPLWLASGDSQASALFNRILPVVTMFTPLIAAAVVVFVMKVPRREWARFLGLWPLRPAKRVVWFAVIMTVAPMVLVFACIAISALFGWIHLDLVHFSGFQETLDARIEESMLRPIALASVAVIPLASVFNALPAFAEEAGWRGWLLPALRPLGTWPALLLSGAIWGL
;
A
#
# COMPACT_ATOMS: atom_id res chain seq x y z
N MET A 1 -7.91 -31.17 68.81
CA MET A 1 -7.11 -29.95 68.58
C MET A 1 -6.17 -30.26 67.42
N LEU A 2 -6.27 -29.46 66.35
CA LEU A 2 -5.49 -29.43 65.09
C LEU A 2 -5.76 -30.58 64.09
N LEU A 3 -6.50 -30.41 62.99
CA LEU A 3 -6.36 -29.54 61.80
C LEU A 3 -5.29 -30.02 60.78
N ILE A 4 -5.77 -30.14 59.53
CA ILE A 4 -5.06 -29.98 58.24
C ILE A 4 -4.45 -31.27 57.65
N LEU A 5 -5.16 -31.87 56.68
CA LEU A 5 -4.79 -31.98 55.25
C LEU A 5 -5.76 -32.96 54.55
N SER A 6 -6.92 -32.44 54.13
CA SER A 6 -7.70 -33.05 53.05
C SER A 6 -7.15 -32.46 51.76
N GLU A 7 -6.42 -33.26 51.00
CA GLU A 7 -5.98 -32.92 49.65
C GLU A 7 -7.22 -32.76 48.75
N HIS A 8 -7.58 -31.50 48.45
CA HIS A 8 -8.41 -31.18 47.30
C HIS A 8 -7.51 -31.21 46.06
N MET A 9 -7.55 -32.31 45.31
CA MET A 9 -7.06 -32.32 43.93
C MET A 9 -7.98 -31.43 43.07
N PRO A 10 -7.45 -30.45 42.33
CA PRO A 10 -8.24 -29.70 41.35
C PRO A 10 -8.53 -30.61 40.13
N ASP A 11 -9.79 -31.02 40.00
CA ASP A 11 -10.27 -31.99 39.01
C ASP A 11 -10.67 -31.38 37.65
N THR A 12 -10.21 -30.18 37.30
CA THR A 12 -10.58 -29.59 36.00
C THR A 12 -9.43 -28.84 35.32
N PHE A 13 -9.19 -29.20 34.06
CA PHE A 13 -8.28 -28.53 33.11
C PHE A 13 -8.68 -27.06 32.84
N ASP A 14 -9.82 -26.62 33.38
CA ASP A 14 -10.42 -25.31 33.16
C ASP A 14 -9.87 -24.19 34.08
N ASP A 15 -9.20 -24.52 35.19
CA ASP A 15 -8.75 -23.52 36.18
C ASP A 15 -7.47 -22.76 35.76
N PHE A 16 -6.74 -23.23 34.75
CA PHE A 16 -5.53 -22.56 34.24
C PHE A 16 -5.81 -21.47 33.19
N PHE A 17 -7.03 -21.42 32.65
CA PHE A 17 -7.40 -20.45 31.64
C PHE A 17 -8.48 -19.51 32.19
N PRO A 18 -8.13 -18.27 32.59
CA PRO A 18 -9.16 -17.30 32.94
C PRO A 18 -10.06 -17.07 31.72
N ARG A 19 -11.31 -17.56 31.79
CA ARG A 19 -12.39 -17.20 30.85
C ARG A 19 -12.81 -15.75 31.11
N THR A 20 -11.95 -14.83 30.74
CA THR A 20 -12.28 -13.40 30.65
C THR A 20 -11.68 -12.84 29.39
N SER A 21 -12.47 -12.92 28.32
CA SER A 21 -12.62 -11.74 27.49
C SER A 21 -14.09 -11.62 27.14
N THR A 22 -14.81 -10.80 27.90
CA THR A 22 -15.74 -9.86 27.28
C THR A 22 -14.97 -9.26 26.11
N VAL A 23 -15.18 -9.78 24.91
CA VAL A 23 -14.64 -9.20 23.69
C VAL A 23 -15.27 -7.83 23.62
N MET A 24 -14.58 -6.81 24.15
CA MET A 24 -15.00 -5.43 23.95
C MET A 24 -15.15 -5.27 22.44
N ASP A 25 -16.38 -4.97 22.03
CA ASP A 25 -16.74 -4.72 20.64
C ASP A 25 -15.91 -3.53 20.16
N ARG A 26 -14.73 -3.81 19.60
CA ARG A 26 -13.88 -2.75 19.08
C ARG A 26 -14.52 -2.30 17.78
N GLY A 27 -15.03 -1.07 17.77
CA GLY A 27 -15.67 -0.49 16.59
C GLY A 27 -14.77 -0.40 15.36
N ASP A 28 -13.46 -0.58 15.54
CA ASP A 28 -12.43 -0.63 14.50
C ASP A 28 -12.29 -2.00 13.80
N ARG A 29 -13.09 -3.02 14.16
CA ARG A 29 -13.05 -4.34 13.50
C ARG A 29 -14.43 -4.82 13.12
N LEU A 30 -14.56 -5.24 11.87
CA LEU A 30 -15.79 -5.86 11.39
C LEU A 30 -15.84 -7.33 11.83
N ARG A 31 -17.03 -7.79 12.24
CA ARG A 31 -17.27 -9.20 12.60
C ARG A 31 -17.51 -10.09 11.39
N ARG A 32 -17.93 -9.51 10.26
CA ARG A 32 -18.25 -10.17 8.99
C ARG A 32 -17.87 -9.24 7.85
N VAL A 33 -17.61 -9.82 6.68
CA VAL A 33 -17.34 -9.03 5.47
C VAL A 33 -18.59 -8.23 5.09
N PRO A 34 -18.48 -6.90 4.91
CA PRO A 34 -19.60 -6.08 4.49
C PRO A 34 -19.73 -6.14 2.95
N TRP A 35 -20.22 -7.26 2.41
CA TRP A 35 -20.24 -7.52 0.96
C TRP A 35 -20.80 -6.38 0.11
N ALA A 36 -21.90 -5.76 0.54
CA ALA A 36 -22.46 -4.61 -0.16
C ALA A 36 -21.47 -3.44 -0.25
N ALA A 37 -20.83 -3.08 0.87
CA ALA A 37 -19.82 -2.02 0.87
C ALA A 37 -18.58 -2.40 0.09
N LEU A 38 -18.16 -3.68 0.13
CA LEU A 38 -17.02 -4.18 -0.64
C LEU A 38 -17.26 -4.00 -2.14
N VAL A 39 -18.43 -4.44 -2.62
CA VAL A 39 -18.81 -4.30 -4.04
C VAL A 39 -18.92 -2.84 -4.43
N THR A 40 -19.52 -2.00 -3.59
CA THR A 40 -19.59 -0.55 -3.84
C THR A 40 -18.20 0.08 -3.90
N PHE A 41 -17.30 -0.27 -2.98
CA PHE A 41 -15.92 0.22 -2.99
C PHE A 41 -15.22 -0.14 -4.30
N VAL A 42 -15.27 -1.43 -4.70
CA VAL A 42 -14.66 -1.91 -5.95
C VAL A 42 -15.27 -1.20 -7.14
N ALA A 43 -16.60 -1.15 -7.26
CA ALA A 43 -17.29 -0.52 -8.37
C ALA A 43 -16.97 0.97 -8.51
N VAL A 44 -16.93 1.72 -7.41
CA VAL A 44 -16.59 3.15 -7.42
C VAL A 44 -15.12 3.35 -7.75
N SER A 45 -14.22 2.60 -7.13
CA SER A 45 -12.78 2.71 -7.36
C SER A 45 -12.44 2.45 -8.83
N PHE A 46 -12.87 1.31 -9.36
CA PHE A 46 -12.63 0.95 -10.75
C PHE A 46 -13.39 1.83 -11.74
N GLY A 47 -14.67 2.13 -11.46
CA GLY A 47 -15.47 2.99 -12.34
C GLY A 47 -14.86 4.38 -12.49
N LEU A 48 -14.37 4.97 -11.40
CA LEU A 48 -13.65 6.24 -11.46
C LEU A 48 -12.29 6.12 -12.13
N ALA A 49 -11.53 5.04 -11.87
CA ALA A 49 -10.23 4.83 -12.51
C ALA A 49 -10.36 4.74 -14.04
N TRP A 50 -11.35 3.98 -14.53
CA TRP A 50 -11.67 3.89 -15.96
C TRP A 50 -12.15 5.22 -16.52
N LEU A 51 -13.01 5.95 -15.81
CA LEU A 51 -13.53 7.24 -16.27
C LEU A 51 -12.42 8.30 -16.35
N VAL A 52 -11.51 8.35 -15.37
CA VAL A 52 -10.36 9.26 -15.37
C VAL A 52 -9.38 8.90 -16.47
N SER A 53 -9.17 7.60 -16.70
CA SER A 53 -8.21 7.12 -17.69
C SER A 53 -8.76 7.13 -19.12
N MET A 54 -10.08 7.22 -19.30
CA MET A 54 -10.77 7.20 -20.60
C MET A 54 -10.09 8.05 -21.70
N PRO A 55 -9.66 9.30 -21.41
CA PRO A 55 -8.95 10.13 -22.38
C PRO A 55 -7.65 9.53 -22.91
N LEU A 56 -6.97 8.65 -22.18
CA LEU A 56 -5.73 7.99 -22.63
C LEU A 56 -5.97 7.08 -23.83
N TRP A 57 -7.15 6.49 -23.96
CA TRP A 57 -7.50 5.62 -25.09
C TRP A 57 -8.23 6.36 -26.21
N LEU A 58 -8.91 7.45 -25.89
CA LEU A 58 -9.65 8.26 -26.87
C LEU A 58 -8.77 9.31 -27.55
N ALA A 59 -7.81 9.90 -26.83
CA ALA A 59 -6.86 10.86 -27.37
C ALA A 59 -5.77 10.11 -28.15
N SER A 60 -6.09 9.71 -29.38
CA SER A 60 -5.12 9.10 -30.29
C SER A 60 -4.23 10.17 -30.95
N GLY A 61 -2.92 9.94 -30.93
CA GLY A 61 -1.92 10.75 -31.64
C GLY A 61 -0.87 11.44 -30.76
N ASP A 62 0.23 11.89 -31.38
CA ASP A 62 1.36 12.60 -30.75
C ASP A 62 1.05 14.10 -30.52
N SER A 63 -0.06 14.37 -29.85
CA SER A 63 -0.41 15.74 -29.45
C SER A 63 0.25 16.13 -28.13
N GLN A 64 0.47 17.42 -27.91
CA GLN A 64 0.91 17.91 -26.60
C GLN A 64 -0.09 17.54 -25.48
N ALA A 65 -1.39 17.46 -25.81
CA ALA A 65 -2.43 17.05 -24.89
C ALA A 65 -2.30 15.57 -24.46
N SER A 66 -2.02 14.65 -25.39
CA SER A 66 -1.81 13.24 -25.06
C SER A 66 -0.56 13.04 -24.21
N ALA A 67 0.51 13.79 -24.46
CA ALA A 67 1.71 13.80 -23.61
C ALA A 67 1.41 14.29 -22.18
N LEU A 68 0.55 15.31 -22.02
CA LEU A 68 0.12 15.78 -20.70
C LEU A 68 -0.78 14.75 -19.99
N PHE A 69 -1.73 14.14 -20.71
CA PHE A 69 -2.62 13.12 -20.15
C PHE A 69 -1.84 11.90 -19.64
N ASN A 70 -0.89 11.40 -20.42
CA ASN A 70 -0.02 10.27 -20.03
C ASN A 70 0.78 10.55 -18.74
N ARG A 71 1.07 11.81 -18.43
CA ARG A 71 1.80 12.20 -17.22
C ARG A 71 0.89 12.39 -16.01
N ILE A 72 -0.28 13.00 -16.21
CA ILE A 72 -1.12 13.49 -15.11
C ILE A 72 -2.18 12.46 -14.71
N LEU A 73 -2.84 11.82 -15.67
CA LEU A 73 -3.99 10.95 -15.37
C LEU A 73 -3.63 9.76 -14.48
N PRO A 74 -2.48 9.08 -14.63
CA PRO A 74 -2.08 8.02 -13.69
C PRO A 74 -1.93 8.48 -12.25
N VAL A 75 -1.51 9.73 -12.02
CA VAL A 75 -1.45 10.29 -10.66
C VAL A 75 -2.85 10.58 -10.13
N VAL A 76 -3.76 11.01 -10.99
CA VAL A 76 -5.17 11.28 -10.62
C VAL A 76 -5.90 9.98 -10.28
N THR A 77 -5.63 8.87 -10.99
CA THR A 77 -6.28 7.58 -10.71
C THR A 77 -5.93 7.03 -9.32
N MET A 78 -4.77 7.37 -8.75
CA MET A 78 -4.40 6.99 -7.38
C MET A 78 -5.38 7.53 -6.31
N PHE A 79 -6.14 8.58 -6.62
CA PHE A 79 -7.16 9.13 -5.71
C PHE A 79 -8.50 8.39 -5.75
N THR A 80 -8.74 7.54 -6.76
CA THR A 80 -10.00 6.83 -6.94
C THR A 80 -10.34 5.87 -5.79
N PRO A 81 -9.42 5.05 -5.23
CA PRO A 81 -9.73 4.22 -4.06
C PRO A 81 -9.96 5.06 -2.79
N LEU A 82 -9.39 6.26 -2.67
CA LEU A 82 -9.71 7.17 -1.57
C LEU A 82 -11.16 7.67 -1.66
N ILE A 83 -11.61 8.04 -2.86
CA ILE A 83 -12.99 8.46 -3.08
C ILE A 83 -13.93 7.29 -2.78
N ALA A 84 -13.59 6.08 -3.24
CA ALA A 84 -14.35 4.88 -2.92
C ALA A 84 -14.44 4.62 -1.41
N ALA A 85 -13.32 4.75 -0.69
CA ALA A 85 -13.28 4.64 0.77
C ALA A 85 -14.17 5.70 1.44
N ALA A 86 -14.13 6.95 0.98
CA ALA A 86 -14.98 8.02 1.48
C ALA A 86 -16.47 7.69 1.26
N VAL A 87 -16.85 7.15 0.09
CA VAL A 87 -18.23 6.74 -0.18
C VAL A 87 -18.68 5.67 0.80
N VAL A 88 -17.91 4.59 1.00
CA VAL A 88 -18.33 3.50 1.89
C VAL A 88 -18.29 3.89 3.38
N VAL A 89 -17.35 4.74 3.78
CA VAL A 89 -17.24 5.24 5.16
C VAL A 89 -18.36 6.23 5.48
N PHE A 90 -18.63 7.21 4.61
CA PHE A 90 -19.54 8.30 4.94
C PHE A 90 -20.98 8.06 4.47
N VAL A 91 -21.18 7.39 3.33
CA VAL A 91 -22.53 7.09 2.80
C VAL A 91 -23.04 5.78 3.37
N MET A 92 -22.27 4.69 3.27
CA MET A 92 -22.70 3.38 3.76
C MET A 92 -22.45 3.19 5.26
N LYS A 93 -21.69 4.10 5.89
CA LYS A 93 -21.36 4.06 7.33
C LYS A 93 -20.66 2.77 7.74
N VAL A 94 -19.72 2.31 6.91
CA VAL A 94 -18.90 1.11 7.16
C VAL A 94 -17.43 1.52 7.27
N PRO A 95 -16.83 1.46 8.48
CA PRO A 95 -17.42 1.10 9.77
C PRO A 95 -18.31 2.21 10.33
N ARG A 96 -19.20 1.86 11.27
CA ARG A 96 -20.14 2.81 11.89
C ARG A 96 -19.48 3.77 12.89
N ARG A 97 -18.38 3.34 13.51
CA ARG A 97 -17.64 4.06 14.56
C ARG A 97 -16.15 3.89 14.32
N GLU A 98 -15.35 4.78 14.91
CA GLU A 98 -13.88 4.70 14.87
C GLU A 98 -13.27 4.60 13.45
N TRP A 99 -13.91 5.22 12.45
CA TRP A 99 -13.48 5.14 11.05
C TRP A 99 -12.03 5.59 10.85
N ALA A 100 -11.56 6.60 11.59
CA ALA A 100 -10.17 7.06 11.53
C ALA A 100 -9.18 5.98 12.02
N ARG A 101 -9.58 5.15 12.99
CA ARG A 101 -8.78 4.01 13.48
C ARG A 101 -8.85 2.84 12.51
N PHE A 102 -10.03 2.58 11.95
CA PHE A 102 -10.25 1.55 10.94
C PHE A 102 -9.40 1.78 9.69
N LEU A 103 -9.38 3.03 9.19
CA LEU A 103 -8.54 3.45 8.06
C LEU A 103 -7.04 3.50 8.38
N GLY A 104 -6.64 3.27 9.64
CA GLY A 104 -5.26 3.37 10.08
C GLY A 104 -4.71 4.80 10.16
N LEU A 105 -5.57 5.83 10.09
CA LEU A 105 -5.18 7.23 10.16
C LEU A 105 -4.77 7.63 11.58
N TRP A 106 -5.48 7.13 12.60
CA TRP A 106 -5.21 7.50 13.99
C TRP A 106 -5.76 6.50 15.02
N PRO A 107 -5.01 6.17 16.10
CA PRO A 107 -3.61 6.51 16.37
C PRO A 107 -2.62 5.50 15.76
N LEU A 108 -1.48 5.97 15.26
CA LEU A 108 -0.38 5.14 14.72
C LEU A 108 0.43 4.48 15.85
N ARG A 109 -0.19 3.56 16.60
CA ARG A 109 0.43 2.89 17.75
C ARG A 109 0.54 1.38 17.53
N PRO A 110 1.67 0.75 17.92
CA PRO A 110 2.87 1.36 18.50
C PRO A 110 3.81 1.98 17.44
N ALA A 111 4.26 3.22 17.66
CA ALA A 111 5.06 4.00 16.70
C ALA A 111 6.36 3.28 16.27
N LYS A 112 7.04 2.60 17.21
CA LYS A 112 8.24 1.80 16.90
C LYS A 112 7.98 0.74 15.82
N ARG A 113 6.83 0.07 15.88
CA ARG A 113 6.46 -0.94 14.88
C ARG A 113 6.21 -0.29 13.52
N VAL A 114 5.51 0.84 13.49
CA VAL A 114 5.24 1.60 12.26
C VAL A 114 6.55 2.04 11.60
N VAL A 115 7.49 2.58 12.38
CA VAL A 115 8.81 3.01 11.88
C VAL A 115 9.60 1.83 11.31
N TRP A 116 9.69 0.70 12.03
CA TRP A 116 10.42 -0.46 11.50
C TRP A 116 9.78 -1.05 10.25
N PHE A 117 8.46 -1.12 10.18
CA PHE A 117 7.80 -1.53 8.94
C PHE A 117 8.02 -0.54 7.80
N ALA A 118 8.03 0.77 8.06
CA ALA A 118 8.36 1.76 7.05
C ALA A 118 9.77 1.56 6.51
N VAL A 119 10.77 1.37 7.39
CA VAL A 119 12.15 1.07 6.99
C VAL A 119 12.23 -0.21 6.16
N ILE A 120 11.59 -1.30 6.62
CA ILE A 120 11.57 -2.57 5.89
C ILE A 120 10.91 -2.40 4.52
N MET A 121 9.77 -1.71 4.44
CA MET A 121 9.05 -1.52 3.17
C MET A 121 9.79 -0.57 2.22
N THR A 122 10.67 0.31 2.70
CA THR A 122 11.57 1.10 1.84
C THR A 122 12.75 0.27 1.35
N VAL A 123 13.38 -0.51 2.23
CA VAL A 123 14.65 -1.21 1.92
C VAL A 123 14.42 -2.55 1.21
N ALA A 124 13.38 -3.31 1.58
CA ALA A 124 13.14 -4.64 1.03
C ALA A 124 12.92 -4.66 -0.49
N PRO A 125 12.14 -3.74 -1.10
CA PRO A 125 12.03 -3.68 -2.56
C PRO A 125 13.36 -3.38 -3.24
N MET A 126 14.20 -2.51 -2.65
CA MET A 126 15.53 -2.21 -3.19
C MET A 126 16.43 -3.44 -3.17
N VAL A 127 16.48 -4.14 -2.04
CA VAL A 127 17.25 -5.39 -1.90
C VAL A 127 16.75 -6.44 -2.90
N LEU A 128 15.43 -6.55 -3.08
CA LEU A 128 14.85 -7.46 -4.06
C LEU A 128 15.27 -7.11 -5.49
N VAL A 129 15.24 -5.84 -5.88
CA VAL A 129 15.70 -5.38 -7.19
C VAL A 129 17.19 -5.71 -7.40
N PHE A 130 18.04 -5.42 -6.42
CA PHE A 130 19.45 -5.78 -6.50
C PHE A 130 19.68 -7.29 -6.59
N ALA A 131 18.89 -8.08 -5.86
CA ALA A 131 18.94 -9.54 -5.96
C ALA A 131 18.53 -10.03 -7.36
N CYS A 132 17.47 -9.47 -7.95
CA CYS A 132 17.06 -9.80 -9.32
C CYS A 132 18.15 -9.47 -10.35
N ILE A 133 18.80 -8.31 -10.21
CA ILE A 133 19.93 -7.90 -11.07
C ILE A 133 21.11 -8.87 -10.90
N ALA A 134 21.49 -9.18 -9.67
CA ALA A 134 22.60 -10.08 -9.39
C ALA A 134 22.36 -11.49 -9.94
N ILE A 135 21.14 -12.02 -9.75
CA ILE A 135 20.73 -13.31 -10.32
C ILE A 135 20.78 -13.26 -11.85
N SER A 136 20.23 -12.22 -12.47
CA SER A 136 20.23 -12.08 -13.93
C SER A 136 21.65 -12.04 -14.51
N ALA A 137 22.57 -11.34 -13.83
CA ALA A 137 23.98 -11.29 -14.22
C ALA A 137 24.66 -12.66 -14.03
N LEU A 138 24.35 -13.38 -12.94
CA LEU A 138 24.87 -14.72 -12.67
C LEU A 138 24.46 -15.72 -13.77
N PHE A 139 23.23 -15.62 -14.28
CA PHE A 139 22.75 -16.43 -15.40
C PHE A 139 23.17 -15.89 -16.78
N GLY A 140 23.92 -14.79 -16.84
CA GLY A 140 24.38 -14.18 -18.09
C GLY A 140 23.28 -13.55 -18.94
N TRP A 141 22.10 -13.29 -18.37
CA TRP A 141 21.01 -12.60 -19.08
C TRP A 141 21.28 -11.11 -19.29
N ILE A 142 22.10 -10.52 -18.42
CA ILE A 142 22.52 -9.12 -18.53
C ILE A 142 24.04 -9.02 -18.36
N HIS A 143 24.63 -8.05 -19.06
CA HIS A 143 26.02 -7.67 -18.87
C HIS A 143 26.09 -6.40 -18.03
N LEU A 144 26.73 -6.48 -16.87
CA LEU A 144 26.87 -5.34 -15.96
C LEU A 144 28.20 -4.62 -16.21
N ASP A 145 28.15 -3.50 -16.94
CA ASP A 145 29.26 -2.59 -17.08
C ASP A 145 29.28 -1.58 -15.93
N LEU A 146 29.89 -1.98 -14.81
CA LEU A 146 30.03 -1.17 -13.60
C LEU A 146 31.26 -0.26 -13.62
N VAL A 147 32.06 -0.31 -14.69
CA VAL A 147 33.32 0.44 -14.80
C VAL A 147 33.14 1.64 -15.71
N HIS A 148 32.58 1.44 -16.89
CA HIS A 148 32.40 2.50 -17.88
C HIS A 148 30.98 3.04 -17.90
N PHE A 149 30.02 2.31 -17.30
CA PHE A 149 28.60 2.67 -17.31
C PHE A 149 28.14 3.04 -18.73
N SER A 150 28.54 2.24 -19.73
CA SER A 150 28.31 2.50 -21.16
C SER A 150 26.86 2.85 -21.49
N GLY A 151 25.86 2.19 -20.89
CA GLY A 151 24.46 2.55 -21.09
C GLY A 151 24.06 3.93 -20.54
N PHE A 152 24.73 4.39 -19.47
CA PHE A 152 24.57 5.76 -18.98
C PHE A 152 25.25 6.76 -19.93
N GLN A 153 26.47 6.46 -20.40
CA GLN A 153 27.16 7.29 -21.39
C GLN A 153 26.36 7.44 -22.69
N GLU A 154 25.82 6.35 -23.23
CA GLU A 154 24.97 6.38 -24.42
C GLU A 154 23.76 7.32 -24.23
N THR A 155 23.19 7.37 -23.03
CA THR A 155 22.09 8.28 -22.70
C THR A 155 22.53 9.74 -22.65
N LEU A 156 23.74 10.02 -22.14
CA LEU A 156 24.31 11.37 -22.09
C LEU A 156 24.63 11.86 -23.50
N ASP A 157 25.33 11.05 -24.29
CA ASP A 157 25.78 11.38 -25.65
C ASP A 157 24.58 11.61 -26.58
N ALA A 158 23.48 10.88 -26.39
CA ALA A 158 22.29 11.00 -27.22
C ALA A 158 21.41 12.23 -26.90
N ARG A 159 21.59 12.90 -25.75
CA ARG A 159 20.58 13.84 -25.23
C ARG A 159 21.11 15.13 -24.62
N ILE A 160 22.40 15.25 -24.29
CA ILE A 160 22.88 16.31 -23.41
C ILE A 160 24.17 16.93 -23.94
N GLU A 161 24.14 18.24 -24.20
CA GLU A 161 25.37 19.01 -24.40
C GLU A 161 26.26 18.94 -23.14
N GLU A 162 27.58 18.78 -23.31
CA GLU A 162 28.52 18.60 -22.20
C GLU A 162 28.43 19.72 -21.13
N SER A 163 28.07 20.93 -21.56
CA SER A 163 27.83 22.12 -20.73
C SER A 163 26.67 21.95 -19.73
N MET A 164 25.70 21.09 -20.05
CA MET A 164 24.48 20.85 -19.27
C MET A 164 24.60 19.67 -18.29
N LEU A 165 25.69 18.90 -18.34
CA LEU A 165 25.90 17.72 -17.48
C LEU A 165 25.89 18.06 -15.99
N ARG A 166 26.66 19.08 -15.57
CA ARG A 166 26.74 19.49 -14.16
C ARG A 166 25.40 20.03 -13.61
N PRO A 167 24.71 20.97 -14.30
CA PRO A 167 23.39 21.41 -13.88
C PRO A 167 22.37 20.27 -13.77
N ILE A 168 22.34 19.35 -14.75
CA ILE A 168 21.41 18.22 -14.75
C ILE A 168 21.71 17.27 -13.60
N ALA A 169 22.98 16.91 -13.36
CA ALA A 169 23.36 16.05 -12.23
C ALA A 169 22.93 16.64 -10.88
N LEU A 170 23.17 17.95 -10.67
CA LEU A 170 22.74 18.64 -9.45
C LEU A 170 21.21 18.70 -9.33
N ALA A 171 20.51 18.98 -10.42
CA ALA A 171 19.05 18.99 -10.47
C ALA A 171 18.46 17.60 -10.17
N SER A 172 19.03 16.52 -10.71
CA SER A 172 18.58 15.14 -10.46
C SER A 172 18.68 14.79 -8.98
N VAL A 173 19.77 15.16 -8.30
CA VAL A 173 19.93 14.93 -6.85
C VAL A 173 18.90 15.75 -6.06
N ALA A 174 18.68 17.01 -6.43
CA ALA A 174 17.73 17.90 -5.75
C ALA A 174 16.25 17.50 -5.97
N VAL A 175 15.92 16.92 -7.12
CA VAL A 175 14.55 16.51 -7.47
C VAL A 175 14.10 15.28 -6.67
N ILE A 176 15.00 14.39 -6.26
CA ILE A 176 14.63 13.15 -5.53
C ILE A 176 13.79 13.41 -4.25
N PRO A 177 14.23 14.25 -3.29
CA PRO A 177 13.43 14.52 -2.09
C PRO A 177 12.13 15.26 -2.42
N LEU A 178 12.18 16.19 -3.38
CA LEU A 178 11.01 16.96 -3.80
C LEU A 178 9.95 16.05 -4.44
N ALA A 179 10.37 15.17 -5.33
CA ALA A 179 9.52 14.17 -5.98
C ALA A 179 8.91 13.21 -4.94
N SER A 180 9.65 12.84 -3.90
CA SER A 180 9.13 11.99 -2.82
C SER A 180 7.98 12.68 -2.07
N VAL A 181 8.10 13.97 -1.75
CA VAL A 181 7.02 14.74 -1.12
C VAL A 181 5.81 14.86 -2.04
N PHE A 182 6.02 15.15 -3.33
CA PHE A 182 4.91 15.23 -4.30
C PHE A 182 4.19 13.90 -4.49
N ASN A 183 4.92 12.78 -4.49
CA ASN A 183 4.33 11.44 -4.62
C ASN A 183 3.71 10.92 -3.32
N ALA A 184 4.05 11.48 -2.16
CA ALA A 184 3.51 11.04 -0.88
C ALA A 184 1.98 11.21 -0.80
N LEU A 185 1.43 12.27 -1.40
CA LEU A 185 -0.01 12.53 -1.35
C LEU A 185 -0.83 11.54 -2.21
N PRO A 186 -0.52 11.34 -3.52
CA PRO A 186 -1.16 10.30 -4.32
C PRO A 186 -0.99 8.90 -3.72
N ALA A 187 0.23 8.57 -3.26
CA ALA A 187 0.48 7.29 -2.60
C ALA A 187 -0.37 7.13 -1.33
N PHE A 188 -0.49 8.18 -0.51
CA PHE A 188 -1.37 8.14 0.66
C PHE A 188 -2.83 7.92 0.27
N ALA A 189 -3.34 8.62 -0.74
CA ALA A 189 -4.72 8.47 -1.20
C ALA A 189 -4.99 7.02 -1.64
N GLU A 190 -4.07 6.45 -2.41
CA GLU A 190 -4.13 5.08 -2.86
C GLU A 190 -4.12 4.09 -1.67
N GLU A 191 -3.13 4.22 -0.79
CA GLU A 191 -2.96 3.37 0.38
C GLU A 191 -4.14 3.44 1.36
N ALA A 192 -4.71 4.63 1.57
CA ALA A 192 -5.86 4.84 2.45
C ALA A 192 -7.10 4.06 1.97
N GLY A 193 -7.29 3.91 0.66
CA GLY A 193 -8.37 3.08 0.13
C GLY A 193 -8.06 1.59 0.23
N TRP A 194 -6.93 1.15 -0.32
CA TRP A 194 -6.61 -0.28 -0.42
C TRP A 194 -6.23 -0.91 0.93
N ARG A 195 -5.25 -0.34 1.61
CA ARG A 195 -4.73 -0.89 2.87
C ARG A 195 -5.51 -0.34 4.06
N GLY A 196 -6.04 0.87 3.94
CA GLY A 196 -6.85 1.52 4.96
C GLY A 196 -8.28 0.98 5.04
N TRP A 197 -9.00 0.79 3.93
CA TRP A 197 -10.39 0.31 3.98
C TRP A 197 -10.57 -1.14 3.50
N LEU A 198 -10.10 -1.45 2.29
CA LEU A 198 -10.36 -2.75 1.64
C LEU A 198 -9.80 -3.92 2.45
N LEU A 199 -8.52 -3.86 2.83
CA LEU A 199 -7.88 -4.93 3.58
C LEU A 199 -8.59 -5.20 4.92
N PRO A 200 -8.83 -4.20 5.80
CA PRO A 200 -9.62 -4.38 7.02
C PRO A 200 -11.03 -4.91 6.79
N ALA A 201 -11.71 -4.52 5.71
CA ALA A 201 -13.03 -5.05 5.37
C ALA A 201 -13.01 -6.54 5.03
N LEU A 202 -11.89 -7.05 4.49
CA LEU A 202 -11.68 -8.45 4.16
C LEU A 202 -11.10 -9.30 5.31
N ARG A 203 -10.51 -8.67 6.35
CA ARG A 203 -9.95 -9.36 7.53
C ARG A 203 -10.86 -10.39 8.21
N PRO A 204 -12.21 -10.28 8.19
CA PRO A 204 -13.07 -11.33 8.73
C PRO A 204 -12.91 -12.71 8.06
N LEU A 205 -12.34 -12.77 6.84
CA LEU A 205 -12.03 -14.02 6.15
C LEU A 205 -10.75 -14.70 6.67
N GLY A 206 -10.00 -14.05 7.57
CA GLY A 206 -8.67 -14.46 8.00
C GLY A 206 -7.55 -13.77 7.23
N THR A 207 -6.30 -13.99 7.66
CA THR A 207 -5.15 -13.24 7.13
C THR A 207 -4.87 -13.58 5.66
N TRP A 208 -4.74 -14.85 5.32
CA TRP A 208 -4.36 -15.26 3.96
C TRP A 208 -5.43 -14.94 2.91
N PRO A 209 -6.72 -15.28 3.11
CA PRO A 209 -7.75 -14.93 2.13
C PRO A 209 -7.87 -13.42 1.93
N ALA A 210 -7.74 -12.63 3.01
CA ALA A 210 -7.78 -11.17 2.90
C ALA A 210 -6.61 -10.60 2.09
N LEU A 211 -5.39 -11.12 2.28
CA LEU A 211 -4.23 -10.68 1.51
C LEU A 211 -4.33 -11.08 0.04
N LEU A 212 -4.72 -12.32 -0.25
CA LEU A 212 -4.86 -12.81 -1.63
C LEU A 212 -5.94 -12.05 -2.38
N LEU A 213 -7.12 -11.87 -1.77
CA LEU A 213 -8.23 -11.16 -2.41
C LEU A 213 -7.93 -9.67 -2.54
N SER A 214 -7.33 -9.04 -1.53
CA SER A 214 -6.90 -7.64 -1.65
C SER A 214 -5.85 -7.46 -2.76
N GLY A 215 -4.89 -8.38 -2.87
CA GLY A 215 -3.89 -8.36 -3.93
C GLY A 215 -4.48 -8.59 -5.32
N ALA A 216 -5.40 -9.54 -5.46
CA ALA A 216 -6.10 -9.80 -6.70
C ALA A 216 -6.97 -8.60 -7.13
N ILE A 217 -7.71 -8.00 -6.21
CA ILE A 217 -8.50 -6.79 -6.49
C ILE A 217 -7.59 -5.63 -6.89
N TRP A 218 -6.46 -5.43 -6.21
CA TRP A 218 -5.54 -4.34 -6.55
C TRP A 218 -4.80 -4.56 -7.88
N GLY A 219 -4.55 -5.82 -8.26
CA GLY A 219 -3.83 -6.17 -9.49
C GLY A 219 -4.69 -6.23 -10.75
N LEU A 220 -6.02 -6.15 -10.63
CA LEU A 220 -6.95 -5.99 -11.75
C LEU A 220 -6.98 -4.53 -12.23
#